data_AF-A0A455ZH94-F1
#
_entry.id   AF-A0A455ZH94-F1
#
_cell.length_a   1.000
_cell.length_b   1.000
_cell.length_c   1.000
_cell.angle_alpha   90.00
_cell.angle_beta   90.00
_cell.angle_gamma   90.00
#
_symmetry.space_group_name_H-M   'P 1'
#
loop_
_entity.id
_entity.type
_entity.pdbx_description
1 polymer ?
#
loop_
_entity_poly.entity_id
_entity_poly.type
_entity_poly.pdbx_seq_one_letter_code
_entity_poly.pdbx_strand_id
1 'polypeptide(L)' 'MTPPPSFTENNSAKLKSKTKEIEMEKIVKELELFKVKRDKGSLTKADSLRIDYLFNQYQKLK' A
#
# COMPACT_ATOMS: atom_id res chain seq x y z
N MET A 1 6.25 14.70 44.42
CA MET A 1 6.19 15.34 43.09
C MET A 1 6.29 14.23 42.06
N THR A 2 5.19 13.84 41.42
CA THR A 2 5.17 12.80 40.37
C THR A 2 5.36 13.47 39.01
N PRO A 3 6.33 13.04 38.19
CA PRO A 3 6.50 13.61 36.85
C PRO A 3 5.30 13.19 35.98
N PRO A 4 4.84 14.06 35.06
CA PRO A 4 3.75 13.71 34.16
C PRO A 4 4.22 12.61 33.20
N PRO A 5 3.36 11.62 32.89
CA PRO A 5 3.67 10.62 31.87
C PRO A 5 3.76 11.32 30.51
N SER A 6 4.93 11.27 29.87
CA SER A 6 5.17 11.75 28.52
C SER A 6 4.37 10.91 27.51
N PHE A 7 3.10 11.24 27.31
CA PHE A 7 2.28 10.71 26.22
C PHE A 7 2.61 11.47 24.93
N THR A 8 3.70 11.13 24.24
CA THR A 8 3.91 11.70 22.89
C THR A 8 4.75 10.86 21.94
N GLU A 9 4.84 9.54 22.13
CA GLU A 9 5.60 8.68 21.18
C GLU A 9 4.75 7.77 20.28
N ASN A 10 3.43 7.68 20.50
CA ASN A 10 2.59 6.70 19.78
C ASN A 10 1.83 7.26 18.57
N ASN A 11 1.68 8.58 18.42
CA ASN A 11 0.87 9.14 17.34
C ASN A 11 1.52 8.99 15.95
N SER A 12 2.85 9.11 15.87
CA SER A 12 3.61 9.05 14.62
C SER A 12 3.68 7.64 14.04
N ALA A 13 3.82 6.61 14.88
CA ALA A 13 3.75 5.20 14.45
C ALA A 13 2.34 4.85 13.94
N LYS A 14 1.30 5.27 14.65
CA LYS A 14 -0.10 5.01 14.28
C LYS A 14 -0.51 5.72 12.98
N LEU A 15 -0.02 6.95 12.75
CA LEU A 15 -0.19 7.67 11.50
C LEU A 15 0.53 6.97 10.34
N LYS A 16 1.78 6.52 10.53
CA LYS A 16 2.53 5.78 9.50
C LYS A 16 1.84 4.45 9.13
N SER A 17 1.32 3.72 10.10
CA SER A 17 0.56 2.49 9.84
C SER A 17 -0.72 2.76 9.04
N LYS A 18 -1.47 3.82 9.40
CA LYS A 18 -2.67 4.22 8.67
C LYS A 18 -2.37 4.65 7.23
N THR A 19 -1.27 5.38 7.01
CA THR A 19 -0.81 5.75 5.67
C THR A 19 -0.42 4.51 4.85
N LYS A 20 0.32 3.56 5.46
CA LYS A 20 0.68 2.29 4.82
C LYS A 20 -0.55 1.49 4.40
N GLU A 21 -1.58 1.38 5.26
CA GLU A 21 -2.84 0.70 4.92
C GLU A 21 -3.55 1.37 3.73
N ILE A 22 -3.60 2.69 3.68
CA ILE A 22 -4.22 3.43 2.57
C ILE A 22 -3.45 3.21 1.26
N GLU A 23 -2.11 3.26 1.29
CA GLU A 23 -1.28 2.98 0.11
C GLU A 23 -1.41 1.53 -0.35
N MET A 24 -1.47 0.59 0.61
CA MET A 24 -1.69 -0.82 0.34
C MET A 24 -3.03 -1.05 -0.36
N GLU A 25 -4.10 -0.44 0.14
CA GLU A 25 -5.44 -0.55 -0.46
C GLU A 25 -5.47 -0.02 -1.90
N LYS A 26 -4.80 1.12 -2.16
CA LYS A 26 -4.68 1.68 -3.53
C LYS A 26 -3.98 0.71 -4.47
N ILE A 27 -2.89 0.10 -4.04
CA ILE A 27 -2.14 -0.87 -4.85
C ILE A 27 -2.99 -2.10 -5.15
N VAL A 28 -3.70 -2.63 -4.15
CA VAL A 28 -4.59 -3.79 -4.35
C VAL A 28 -5.72 -3.46 -5.34
N LYS A 29 -6.34 -2.28 -5.25
CA LYS A 29 -7.35 -1.82 -6.21
C LYS A 29 -6.79 -1.70 -7.63
N GLU A 30 -5.58 -1.17 -7.81
CA GLU A 30 -4.94 -1.14 -9.14
C GLU A 30 -4.66 -2.56 -9.66
N LEU A 31 -4.12 -3.45 -8.83
CA LEU A 31 -3.87 -4.85 -9.21
C LEU A 31 -5.15 -5.60 -9.61
N GLU A 32 -6.27 -5.32 -8.95
CA GLU A 32 -7.57 -5.89 -9.29
C GLU A 32 -8.04 -5.47 -10.69
N LEU A 33 -7.86 -4.19 -11.07
CA LEU A 33 -8.15 -3.70 -12.42
C LEU A 33 -7.33 -4.46 -13.48
N PHE A 34 -6.05 -4.72 -13.22
CA PHE A 34 -5.22 -5.51 -14.13
C PHE A 34 -5.65 -6.97 -14.19
N LYS A 35 -6.16 -7.55 -13.09
CA LYS A 35 -6.73 -8.91 -13.09
C LYS A 35 -7.93 -9.00 -14.01
N VAL A 36 -8.81 -8.00 -14.02
CA VAL A 36 -9.95 -7.92 -14.95
C VAL A 36 -9.48 -7.76 -16.41
N LYS A 37 -8.46 -6.92 -16.66
CA LYS A 37 -7.87 -6.79 -18.01
C LYS A 37 -7.27 -8.11 -18.51
N ARG A 38 -6.59 -8.85 -17.63
CA ARG A 38 -6.04 -10.18 -17.93
C ARG A 38 -7.15 -11.17 -18.29
N ASP A 39 -8.24 -11.18 -17.53
CA ASP A 39 -9.40 -12.02 -17.79
C ASP A 39 -10.02 -11.73 -19.17
N LYS A 40 -10.05 -10.44 -19.55
CA LYS A 40 -10.46 -9.98 -20.89
C LYS A 40 -9.40 -10.17 -21.98
N GLY A 41 -8.25 -10.77 -21.69
CA GLY A 41 -7.15 -10.96 -22.64
C GLY A 41 -6.51 -9.68 -23.18
N SER A 42 -6.77 -8.52 -22.54
CA SER A 42 -6.34 -7.19 -23.00
C SER A 42 -5.13 -6.67 -22.21
N LEU A 43 -4.37 -7.56 -21.57
CA LEU A 43 -3.21 -7.20 -20.77
C LEU A 43 -2.01 -6.92 -21.68
N THR A 44 -1.47 -5.71 -21.62
CA THR A 44 -0.31 -5.32 -22.42
C THR A 44 1.00 -5.53 -21.66
N LYS A 45 2.13 -5.43 -22.38
CA LYS A 45 3.48 -5.42 -21.76
C LYS A 45 3.65 -4.24 -20.79
N ALA A 46 3.04 -3.09 -21.08
CA ALA A 46 3.06 -1.93 -20.19
C ALA A 46 2.28 -2.20 -18.90
N ASP A 47 1.12 -2.87 -19.01
CA ASP A 47 0.36 -3.31 -17.83
C ASP A 47 1.19 -4.30 -16.99
N SER A 48 1.95 -5.19 -17.64
CA SER A 48 2.83 -6.15 -16.94
C SER A 48 3.95 -5.47 -16.14
N LEU A 49 4.62 -4.47 -16.73
CA LEU A 49 5.59 -3.62 -16.01
C LEU A 49 4.95 -2.88 -14.84
N ARG A 50 3.71 -2.39 -15.03
CA ARG A 50 2.97 -1.69 -13.98
C ARG A 50 2.58 -2.61 -12.82
N ILE A 51 2.15 -3.84 -13.11
CA ILE A 51 1.87 -4.87 -12.10
C ILE A 51 3.13 -5.15 -11.27
N ASP A 52 4.28 -5.33 -11.91
CA ASP A 52 5.55 -5.61 -11.22
C ASP A 52 5.95 -4.45 -10.30
N TYR A 53 5.86 -3.22 -10.81
CA TYR A 53 6.10 -2.01 -10.01
C TYR A 53 5.17 -1.91 -8.79
N LEU A 54 3.88 -2.15 -8.99
CA LEU A 54 2.87 -2.13 -7.91
C LEU A 54 3.15 -3.22 -6.87
N PHE A 55 3.50 -4.43 -7.32
CA PHE A 55 3.84 -5.52 -6.43
C PHE A 55 5.09 -5.19 -5.59
N ASN A 56 6.13 -4.62 -6.19
CA ASN A 56 7.32 -4.19 -5.47
C ASN A 56 7.02 -3.10 -4.44
N GLN A 57 6.14 -2.14 -4.76
CA GLN A 57 5.67 -1.16 -3.79
C GLN A 57 4.90 -1.79 -2.64
N TYR A 58 4.01 -2.74 -2.93
CA TYR A 58 3.27 -3.48 -1.90
C TYR A 58 4.21 -4.23 -0.94
N GLN A 59 5.25 -4.89 -1.47
CA GLN A 59 6.25 -5.60 -0.67
C GLN A 59 7.02 -4.67 0.28
N LYS A 60 7.29 -3.42 -0.12
CA LYS A 60 7.95 -2.41 0.74
C LYS A 60 7.06 -1.86 1.84
N LEU A 61 5.74 -1.96 1.67
CA LEU A 61 4.77 -1.51 2.66
C LEU A 61 4.50 -2.55 3.75
N LYS A 62 4.66 -3.84 3.41
CA LYS A 62 4.61 -4.99 4.32
C LYS A 62 5.77 -4.96 5.33
#